data_AF-A0A1V5C1U9-F1
#
_entry.id   AF-A0A1V5C1U9-F1
#
_cell.length_a   1.000
_cell.length_b   1.000
_cell.length_c   1.000
_cell.angle_alpha   90.00
_cell.angle_beta   90.00
_cell.angle_gamma   90.00
#
_symmetry.space_group_name_H-M   'P 1'
#
loop_
_entity.id
_entity.type
_entity.pdbx_description
1 polymer ?
#
loop_
_entity_poly.entity_id
_entity_poly.type
_entity_poly.pdbx_seq_one_letter_code
_entity_poly.pdbx_strand_id
1 'polypeptide(L)'
;MKVLFVTCPYCSKKWYAETIVFENRLPLHCPGCDAYLDYDVYSQQMAPVTASALTRIRKPLNEKTVPEILYIPKKSRAESGN
;
A
#
# COMPACT_ATOMS: atom_id res chain seq x y z
N MET A 1 15.87 -7.43 -0.23
CA MET A 1 14.87 -8.18 0.57
C MET A 1 13.53 -7.49 0.42
N LYS A 2 12.44 -8.21 0.09
CA LYS A 2 11.09 -7.63 -0.01
C LYS A 2 10.32 -7.93 1.27
N VAL A 3 9.55 -6.95 1.74
CA VAL A 3 8.76 -7.05 2.97
C VAL A 3 7.29 -6.82 2.68
N LEU A 4 6.45 -7.40 3.53
CA LEU A 4 5.00 -7.38 3.47
C LEU A 4 4.47 -6.68 4.71
N PHE A 5 3.55 -5.75 4.55
CA PHE A 5 2.88 -5.12 5.67
C PHE A 5 1.63 -5.90 6.03
N VAL A 6 1.52 -6.30 7.29
CA VAL A 6 0.41 -7.11 7.80
C VAL A 6 -0.22 -6.39 8.98
N THR A 7 -1.55 -6.38 9.01
CA THR A 7 -2.37 -5.87 10.12
C THR A 7 -3.08 -7.04 10.78
N CYS A 8 -2.98 -7.16 12.11
CA CYS A 8 -3.71 -8.20 12.84
C CYS A 8 -5.19 -7.86 12.88
N PRO A 9 -6.11 -8.75 12.47
CA PRO A 9 -7.54 -8.53 12.61
C PRO A 9 -8.03 -8.54 14.07
N TYR A 10 -7.28 -9.18 14.98
CA TYR A 10 -7.68 -9.31 16.39
C TYR A 10 -7.24 -8.11 17.24
N CYS A 11 -5.98 -7.66 17.11
CA CYS A 11 -5.44 -6.56 17.92
C CYS A 11 -5.12 -5.28 17.14
N SER A 12 -5.37 -5.26 15.83
CA SER A 12 -5.08 -4.12 14.94
C SER A 12 -3.60 -3.67 14.89
N LYS A 13 -2.69 -4.42 15.51
CA LYS A 13 -1.24 -4.16 15.41
C LYS A 13 -0.80 -4.30 13.96
N LYS A 14 0.12 -3.43 13.53
CA LYS A 14 0.76 -3.48 12.21
C LYS A 14 2.21 -3.89 12.36
N TRP A 15 2.69 -4.81 11.53
CA TRP A 15 4.09 -5.22 11.48
C TRP A 15 4.49 -5.61 10.06
N TYR A 16 5.79 -5.80 9.85
CA TYR A 16 6.32 -6.33 8.61
C TYR A 16 6.63 -7.82 8.75
N ALA A 17 6.40 -8.56 7.68
CA ALA A 17 6.82 -9.94 7.52
C ALA A 17 7.66 -10.08 6.25
N GLU A 18 8.52 -11.09 6.18
CA GLU A 18 9.26 -11.38 4.96
C GLU A 18 8.33 -11.98 3.88
N THR A 19 8.60 -11.68 2.60
CA THR A 19 7.81 -12.24 1.50
C THR A 19 7.86 -13.76 1.42
N ILE A 20 8.93 -14.38 1.94
CA ILE A 20 9.08 -15.85 1.98
C ILE A 20 7.92 -16.51 2.73
N VAL A 21 7.36 -15.85 3.75
CA VAL A 21 6.20 -16.35 4.51
C VAL A 21 4.96 -16.42 3.61
N PHE A 22 4.76 -15.41 2.77
CA PHE A 22 3.65 -15.39 1.82
C PHE A 22 3.84 -16.39 0.69
N GLU A 23 5.05 -16.46 0.12
CA GLU A 23 5.39 -17.39 -0.97
C GLU A 23 5.22 -18.86 -0.56
N ASN A 24 5.50 -19.18 0.71
CA ASN A 24 5.35 -20.52 1.27
C ASN A 24 4.03 -20.75 2.03
N ARG A 25 3.11 -19.78 2.02
CA ARG A 25 1.80 -19.84 2.71
C ARG A 25 1.90 -20.21 4.20
N LEU A 26 2.93 -19.72 4.87
CA LEU A 26 3.19 -20.04 6.28
C LEU A 26 2.31 -19.19 7.21
N PRO A 27 1.82 -19.76 8.33
CA PRO A 27 1.07 -18.98 9.30
C PRO A 27 1.94 -17.87 9.91
N LEU A 28 1.32 -16.73 10.18
CA LEU A 28 1.98 -15.57 10.79
C LEU A 28 1.63 -15.44 12.26
N HIS A 29 2.66 -15.34 13.10
CA HIS A 29 2.49 -15.02 14.51
C HIS A 29 2.38 -13.51 14.71
N CYS A 30 1.32 -13.06 15.41
CA CYS A 30 1.13 -11.66 15.74
C CYS A 30 1.96 -11.27 16.98
N PRO A 31 2.88 -10.30 16.91
CA PRO A 31 3.72 -9.87 18.04
C PRO A 31 2.97 -8.96 19.04
N GLY A 32 1.65 -8.94 19.01
CA GLY A 32 0.81 -8.06 19.84
C GLY A 32 -0.15 -8.81 20.73
N CYS A 33 -0.81 -9.84 20.18
CA CYS A 33 -1.78 -10.66 20.90
C CYS A 33 -1.50 -12.16 20.80
N ASP A 34 -0.32 -12.53 20.29
CA ASP A 34 0.16 -13.90 20.10
C ASP A 34 -0.77 -14.82 19.28
N ALA A 35 -1.73 -14.22 18.57
CA ALA A 35 -2.61 -14.94 17.66
C ALA A 35 -1.85 -15.36 16.40
N TYR A 36 -2.17 -16.55 15.90
CA TYR A 36 -1.72 -17.02 14.59
C TYR A 36 -2.72 -16.62 13.50
N LEU A 37 -2.18 -16.22 12.35
CA LEU A 37 -2.93 -15.80 11.18
C LEU A 37 -2.62 -16.76 10.04
N ASP A 38 -3.64 -17.46 9.57
CA ASP A 38 -3.53 -18.30 8.39
C ASP A 38 -3.38 -17.48 7.12
N TYR A 39 -2.81 -18.12 6.08
CA TYR A 39 -2.57 -17.49 4.78
C TYR A 39 -3.80 -16.79 4.21
N ASP A 40 -4.97 -17.41 4.30
CA ASP A 40 -6.21 -16.86 3.77
C ASP A 40 -6.64 -15.56 4.47
N VAL A 41 -6.24 -15.35 5.72
CA VAL A 41 -6.58 -14.16 6.52
C VAL A 41 -5.71 -12.97 6.11
N TYR A 42 -4.39 -13.17 6.00
CA TYR A 42 -3.48 -12.07 5.69
C TYR A 42 -3.29 -11.84 4.18
N SER A 43 -3.56 -12.84 3.33
CA SER A 43 -3.48 -12.68 1.87
C SER A 43 -4.52 -11.71 1.32
N GLN A 44 -5.67 -11.56 1.97
CA GLN A 44 -6.68 -10.56 1.60
C GLN A 44 -6.17 -9.11 1.73
N GLN A 45 -5.19 -8.89 2.60
CA GLN A 45 -4.55 -7.57 2.77
C GLN A 45 -3.53 -7.29 1.66
N MET A 46 -3.08 -8.33 0.97
CA MET A 46 -2.28 -8.26 -0.24
C MET A 46 -3.22 -8.06 -1.43
N ALA A 47 -3.96 -6.96 -1.45
CA ALA A 47 -4.74 -6.57 -2.62
C ALA A 47 -3.83 -6.61 -3.87
N PRO A 48 -4.34 -7.01 -5.05
CA PRO A 48 -3.55 -6.99 -6.26
C PRO A 48 -2.92 -5.60 -6.41
N VAL A 49 -1.63 -5.56 -6.72
CA VAL A 49 -0.79 -4.36 -6.87
C VAL A 49 -1.27 -3.42 -8.00
N THR A 50 -2.50 -3.62 -8.49
CA THR A 50 -3.23 -2.84 -9.49
C THR A 50 -3.88 -1.58 -8.94
N ALA A 51 -3.78 -1.30 -7.64
CA ALA A 51 -4.26 -0.03 -7.04
C ALA A 51 -3.11 0.85 -6.49
N SER A 52 -1.85 0.52 -6.81
CA SER A 52 -0.71 1.33 -6.38
C SER A 52 -0.58 2.60 -7.23
N ALA A 53 0.11 3.62 -6.73
CA ALA A 53 0.45 4.82 -7.51
C ALA A 53 1.10 4.49 -8.87
N LEU A 54 1.77 3.34 -8.99
CA LEU A 54 2.33 2.83 -10.25
C LEU A 54 1.26 2.47 -11.29
N THR A 55 0.04 2.08 -10.89
CA THR A 55 -1.06 1.84 -11.83
C THR A 55 -1.55 3.15 -12.45
N ARG A 56 -1.48 4.27 -11.72
CA ARG A 56 -1.77 5.60 -12.30
C ARG A 56 -0.75 5.96 -13.38
N ILE A 57 0.52 5.60 -13.20
CA ILE A 57 1.61 5.85 -14.16
C ILE A 57 1.44 5.02 -15.45
N ARG A 58 0.74 3.89 -15.42
CA ARG A 58 0.47 3.07 -16.62
C ARG A 58 -0.58 3.64 -17.57
N LYS A 59 -1.29 4.72 -17.18
CA LYS A 59 -2.18 5.42 -18.11
C LYS A 59 -1.32 6.24 -19.10
N PRO A 60 -1.65 6.28 -20.39
CA PRO A 60 -0.93 7.12 -21.34
C PRO A 60 -1.00 8.58 -20.88
N LEU A 61 0.15 9.27 -20.85
CA LEU A 61 0.26 10.68 -20.51
C LEU A 61 -0.42 11.52 -21.61
N ASN A 62 -1.64 11.96 -21.34
CA ASN A 62 -2.39 12.86 -22.21
C ASN A 62 -3.10 13.91 -21.33
N GLU A 63 -3.65 14.96 -21.96
CA GLU A 63 -4.26 16.10 -21.26
C GLU A 63 -5.36 15.68 -20.26
N LYS A 64 -6.02 14.53 -20.48
CA LYS A 64 -7.08 14.02 -19.61
C LYS A 64 -6.55 13.26 -18.40
N THR A 65 -5.41 12.58 -18.52
CA THR A 65 -4.85 11.72 -17.46
C THR A 65 -3.81 12.41 -16.59
N VAL A 66 -3.17 13.46 -17.11
CA VAL A 66 -2.17 14.27 -16.40
C VAL A 66 -2.64 14.77 -15.02
N PRO A 67 -3.87 15.31 -14.86
CA PRO A 67 -4.35 15.79 -13.55
C PRO A 67 -4.55 14.69 -12.50
N GLU A 68 -4.72 13.43 -12.92
CA GLU A 68 -4.89 12.28 -12.03
C GLU A 68 -3.56 11.68 -11.55
N ILE A 69 -2.48 11.92 -12.31
CA ILE A 69 -1.16 11.34 -12.10
C ILE A 69 -0.21 12.34 -11.43
N LEU A 70 -0.23 13.60 -11.88
CA LEU A 70 0.63 14.66 -11.40
C LEU A 70 -0.15 15.59 -10.49
N TYR A 71 0.28 15.70 -9.24
CA TYR A 71 -0.15 16.80 -8.38
C TYR A 71 0.46 18.10 -8.92
N ILE A 72 -0.37 18.92 -9.57
CA ILE A 72 -0.01 20.28 -9.96
C ILE A 72 -0.47 21.20 -8.82
N PRO A 73 0.44 21.72 -7.97
CA PRO A 73 0.04 22.69 -6.97
C PRO A 73 -0.61 23.87 -7.67
N LYS A 74 -1.85 24.20 -7.30
CA LYS A 74 -2.46 25.45 -7.73
C LYS A 74 -1.53 26.56 -7.28
N LYS A 75 -1.11 27.44 -8.21
CA LYS A 75 -0.47 28.70 -7.82
C LYS A 75 -1.43 29.41 -6.87
N SER A 76 -1.23 29.25 -5.57
CA SER A 76 -1.73 30.21 -4.60
C SER A 76 -1.09 31.52 -5.04
N ARG A 77 -1.94 32.49 -5.33
CA ARG A 77 -1.59 33.86 -5.70
C ARG A 77 -0.83 34.47 -4.52
N ALA A 78 0.44 34.10 -4.36
CA ALA A 78 1.39 34.81 -3.54
C ALA A 78 1.71 36.08 -4.32
N GLU A 79 0.92 37.10 -4.00
CA GLU A 79 1.36 38.47 -3.84
C GLU A 79 2.22 39.03 -4.98
N SER A 80 1.53 39.54 -5.99
CA SER A 80 1.96 40.76 -6.67
C SER A 80 1.92 41.90 -5.65
N GLY A 81 2.99 42.08 -4.89
CA GLY A 81 3.26 43.27 -4.10
C GLY A 81 4.19 44.18 -4.89
N ASN A 82 3.70 45.38 -5.17
CA ASN A 82 4.39 46.53 -5.78
C ASN A 82 5.81 46.76 -5.23
#